data_AF-A0A8S3RKI7-F1
#
_entry.id   AF-A0A8S3RKI7-F1
#
_cell.length_a   1.000
_cell.length_b   1.000
_cell.length_c   1.000
_cell.angle_alpha   90.00
_cell.angle_beta   90.00
_cell.angle_gamma   90.00
#
_symmetry.space_group_name_H-M   'P 1'
#
loop_
_entity.id
_entity.type
_entity.pdbx_description
1 polymer ?
#
loop_
_entity_poly.entity_id
_entity_poly.type
_entity_poly.pdbx_seq_one_letter_code
_entity_poly.pdbx_strand_id
1 'polypeptide(L)'
;MSTACSYWMTIFSCMRQNPRKIKSLDLQKPNRSAFDAIIVWKGKEGAKRSTGGVAYDYILKPASDNLKAAEERRQSLEQQKVQFAAKEKNRVQEVLAKSMEEEEKFAREVKAKLRRSLEVTKENRNMQIQALQEKLRDHLTKVEEVYKKSDTMAKDLQLEEKITQKLEASEENRNAKIQAQLTRLRNHAKHIEDVCKASENLGKISEEKIILKMENALKNREEYYRALQDRLKEHEKKIEEVRRNKMSISTGSVQ
;
A
#
# COMPACT_ATOMS: atom_id res chain seq x y z
N MET A 1 30.86 6.86 42.39
CA MET A 1 31.29 8.25 42.14
C MET A 1 30.17 9.01 41.47
N SER A 2 29.43 9.80 42.24
CA SER A 2 29.19 11.24 41.99
C SER A 2 27.97 11.65 42.82
N THR A 3 28.22 11.80 44.11
CA THR A 3 27.40 12.55 45.05
C THR A 3 27.60 14.03 44.76
N ALA A 4 26.70 14.65 44.00
CA ALA A 4 26.63 16.12 43.86
C ALA A 4 25.29 16.53 43.23
N CYS A 5 24.20 16.44 43.99
CA CYS A 5 23.00 17.22 43.69
C CYS A 5 22.22 17.54 44.99
N SER A 6 22.96 18.03 45.97
CA SER A 6 22.44 18.92 47.01
C SER A 6 22.83 20.34 46.62
N TYR A 7 21.98 21.32 46.95
CA TYR A 7 22.06 22.75 46.62
C TYR A 7 21.42 23.23 45.31
N TRP A 8 20.08 23.19 45.22
CA TRP A 8 19.29 24.29 44.62
C TRP A 8 17.77 24.13 44.84
N MET A 9 17.35 23.90 46.09
CA MET A 9 15.94 24.07 46.51
C MET A 9 15.85 24.69 47.90
N THR A 10 16.59 25.78 48.10
CA THR A 10 16.42 26.64 49.27
C THR A 10 16.95 28.02 48.88
N ILE A 11 16.07 28.88 48.36
CA ILE A 11 16.08 30.35 48.38
C ILE A 11 14.95 30.79 47.43
N PHE A 12 13.71 30.84 47.94
CA PHE A 12 12.76 31.96 47.74
C PHE A 12 11.45 31.75 48.53
N SER A 13 11.57 31.31 49.79
CA SER A 13 10.51 31.46 50.80
C SER A 13 11.00 32.37 51.90
N CYS A 14 11.24 33.65 51.57
CA CYS A 14 11.44 34.69 52.57
C CYS A 14 11.22 36.08 51.96
N MET A 15 9.95 36.45 51.73
CA MET A 15 9.49 37.85 51.82
C MET A 15 7.96 37.92 51.78
N ARG A 16 7.32 37.55 52.90
CA ARG A 16 6.05 38.17 53.32
C ARG A 16 5.84 37.97 54.81
N GLN A 17 6.68 38.66 55.58
CA GLN A 17 6.38 38.89 56.99
C GLN A 17 5.28 39.93 57.13
N ASN A 18 4.44 39.67 58.13
CA ASN A 18 3.51 40.55 58.84
C ASN A 18 2.11 40.72 58.24
N PRO A 19 1.15 39.86 58.64
CA PRO A 19 -0.13 40.39 59.04
C PRO A 19 0.12 41.36 60.21
N ARG A 20 -0.10 42.65 59.98
CA ARG A 20 -0.29 43.58 61.10
C ARG A 20 -1.50 43.07 61.88
N LYS A 21 -1.24 42.32 62.96
CA LYS A 21 -2.17 42.20 64.07
C LYS A 21 -2.46 43.63 64.52
N ILE A 22 -3.62 44.15 64.17
CA ILE A 22 -4.17 45.31 64.86
C ILE A 22 -4.35 44.80 66.30
N LYS A 23 -3.39 45.13 67.17
CA LYS A 23 -3.68 45.19 68.60
C LYS A 23 -4.79 46.22 68.70
N SER A 24 -6.00 45.78 68.96
CA SER A 24 -6.98 46.64 69.61
C SER A 24 -6.29 47.15 70.87
N LEU A 25 -5.90 48.43 70.86
CA LEU A 25 -5.74 49.14 72.11
C LEU A 25 -7.15 49.21 72.67
N ASP A 26 -7.47 48.26 73.54
CA ASP A 26 -8.49 48.44 74.55
C ASP A 26 -8.01 49.62 75.41
N LEU A 27 -8.37 50.82 74.97
CA LEU A 27 -8.44 51.95 75.87
C LEU A 27 -9.59 51.62 76.82
N GLN A 28 -9.25 50.97 77.94
CA GLN A 28 -10.13 50.83 79.09
C GLN A 28 -10.63 52.22 79.48
N LYS A 29 -11.80 52.60 78.97
CA LYS A 29 -12.58 53.68 79.57
C LYS A 29 -13.23 53.08 80.81
N PRO A 30 -12.97 53.63 82.01
CA PRO A 30 -13.63 53.15 83.22
C PRO A 30 -15.14 53.38 83.07
N ASN A 31 -15.92 52.42 83.58
CA ASN A 31 -17.36 52.47 83.77
C ASN A 31 -17.90 53.90 83.91
N ARG A 32 -18.34 54.50 82.81
CA ARG A 32 -19.33 55.57 82.81
C ARG A 32 -20.61 54.96 82.27
N SER A 33 -21.50 54.60 83.19
CA SER A 33 -22.92 54.48 82.88
C SER A 33 -23.35 55.80 82.25
N ALA A 34 -23.53 55.82 80.93
CA ALA A 34 -24.21 56.92 80.27
C ALA A 34 -25.68 56.78 80.64
N PHE A 35 -26.10 57.53 81.66
CA PHE A 35 -27.52 57.69 81.94
C PHE A 35 -28.11 58.55 80.83
N ASP A 36 -29.05 58.01 80.07
CA ASP A 36 -29.95 58.83 79.26
C ASP A 36 -30.85 59.62 80.23
N ALA A 37 -30.45 60.85 80.52
CA ALA A 37 -31.32 61.79 81.22
C ALA A 37 -32.40 62.24 80.24
N ILE A 38 -33.57 61.60 80.30
CA ILE A 38 -34.78 62.14 79.69
C ILE A 38 -35.20 63.33 80.54
N ILE A 39 -34.80 64.54 80.15
CA ILE A 39 -35.42 65.76 80.67
C ILE A 39 -36.81 65.84 80.03
N VAL A 40 -37.82 65.33 80.74
CA VAL A 40 -39.22 65.60 80.40
C VAL A 40 -39.48 67.06 80.75
N TRP A 41 -39.34 67.93 79.76
CA TRP A 41 -39.88 69.28 79.84
C TRP A 41 -41.40 69.14 79.94
N LYS A 42 -41.96 69.39 81.13
CA LYS A 42 -43.41 69.58 81.29
C LYS A 42 -43.77 70.92 80.66
N GLY A 43 -43.80 70.95 79.33
CA GLY A 43 -44.42 72.02 78.58
C GLY A 43 -45.89 72.08 79.00
N LYS A 44 -46.39 73.29 79.32
CA LYS A 44 -47.82 73.53 79.49
C LYS A 44 -48.53 73.01 78.23
N GLU A 45 -49.22 71.89 78.35
CA GLU A 45 -50.20 71.44 77.36
C GLU A 45 -51.26 72.53 77.23
N GLY A 46 -51.36 73.11 76.04
CA GLY A 46 -52.35 74.15 75.74
C GLY A 46 -51.82 75.56 75.43
N ALA A 47 -50.50 75.79 75.43
CA ALA A 47 -49.97 77.03 74.83
C ALA A 47 -50.02 76.91 73.30
N LYS A 48 -51.09 77.45 72.68
CA LYS A 48 -51.11 77.77 71.25
C LYS A 48 -49.78 78.43 70.91
N ARG A 49 -49.11 77.98 69.84
CA ARG A 49 -47.95 78.70 69.27
C ARG A 49 -48.42 80.14 69.10
N SER A 50 -47.94 81.07 69.93
CA SER A 50 -48.39 82.44 69.82
C SER A 50 -47.90 82.92 68.46
N THR A 51 -48.84 83.29 67.60
CA THR A 51 -48.56 84.16 66.47
C THR A 51 -48.03 85.45 67.05
N GLY A 52 -46.70 85.57 67.05
CA GLY A 52 -45.99 86.84 67.00
C GLY A 52 -46.37 87.85 68.07
N GLY A 53 -45.74 87.78 69.24
CA GLY A 53 -45.47 89.02 69.96
C GLY A 53 -44.43 89.84 69.18
N VAL A 54 -44.41 91.17 69.35
CA VAL A 54 -43.47 92.07 68.65
C VAL A 54 -42.00 91.59 68.73
N ALA A 55 -41.62 90.92 69.82
CA ALA A 55 -40.29 90.31 70.00
C ALA A 55 -40.02 89.05 69.14
N TYR A 56 -41.05 88.26 68.79
CA TYR A 56 -40.89 87.05 67.97
C TYR A 56 -40.64 87.41 66.50
N ASP A 57 -41.44 88.33 65.95
CA ASP A 57 -41.35 88.72 64.55
C ASP A 57 -40.15 89.64 64.26
N TYR A 58 -39.75 90.52 65.18
CA TYR A 58 -38.63 91.45 64.97
C TYR A 58 -37.27 90.95 65.47
N ILE A 59 -37.20 89.98 66.38
CA ILE A 59 -35.93 89.56 67.01
C ILE A 59 -35.66 88.06 66.80
N LEU A 60 -36.59 87.16 67.16
CA LEU A 60 -36.33 85.72 67.14
C LEU A 60 -36.42 85.09 65.74
N LYS A 61 -37.40 85.48 64.92
CA LYS A 61 -37.59 84.95 63.57
C LYS A 61 -36.46 85.37 62.61
N PRO A 62 -36.02 86.64 62.56
CA PRO A 62 -34.86 87.03 61.75
C PRO A 62 -33.57 86.36 62.22
N ALA A 63 -33.37 86.17 63.53
CA ALA A 63 -32.22 85.42 64.05
C ALA A 63 -32.25 83.93 63.64
N SER A 64 -33.42 83.29 63.68
CA SER A 64 -33.59 81.90 63.22
C SER A 64 -33.35 81.76 61.72
N ASP A 65 -33.86 82.66 60.90
CA ASP A 65 -33.69 82.62 59.45
C ASP A 65 -32.24 82.95 59.05
N ASN A 66 -31.56 83.85 59.78
CA ASN A 66 -30.12 84.08 59.63
C ASN A 66 -29.27 82.85 59.97
N LEU A 67 -29.65 82.08 61.01
CA LEU A 67 -28.99 80.83 61.37
C LEU A 67 -29.22 79.74 60.32
N LYS A 68 -30.44 79.61 59.79
CA LYS A 68 -30.76 78.69 58.67
C LYS A 68 -29.99 79.06 57.40
N ALA A 69 -29.95 80.34 57.03
CA ALA A 69 -29.17 80.79 55.88
C ALA A 69 -27.66 80.55 56.07
N ALA A 70 -27.14 80.67 57.30
CA ALA A 70 -25.74 80.32 57.60
C ALA A 70 -25.50 78.80 57.52
N GLU A 71 -26.45 77.99 57.97
CA GLU A 71 -26.44 76.53 57.87
C GLU A 71 -26.49 76.05 56.42
N GLU A 72 -27.37 76.61 55.59
CA GLU A 72 -27.45 76.32 54.15
C GLU A 72 -26.17 76.71 53.42
N ARG A 73 -25.56 77.86 53.76
CA ARG A 73 -24.23 78.23 53.25
C ARG A 73 -23.16 77.20 53.64
N ARG A 74 -23.15 76.73 54.90
CA ARG A 74 -22.23 75.68 55.34
C ARG A 74 -22.44 74.40 54.54
N GLN A 75 -23.68 73.96 54.39
CA GLN A 75 -24.02 72.76 53.63
C GLN A 75 -23.65 72.88 52.16
N SER A 76 -23.85 74.05 51.52
CA SER A 76 -23.44 74.28 50.13
C SER A 76 -21.92 74.19 49.94
N LEU A 77 -21.14 74.73 50.89
CA LEU A 77 -19.67 74.65 50.87
C LEU A 77 -19.17 73.22 51.14
N GLU A 78 -19.83 72.49 52.05
CA GLU A 78 -19.54 71.08 52.31
C GLU A 78 -19.87 70.20 51.09
N GLN A 79 -21.02 70.41 50.45
CA GLN A 79 -21.38 69.72 49.21
C GLN A 79 -20.38 70.01 48.10
N GLN A 80 -19.93 71.25 47.94
CA GLN A 80 -18.90 71.62 46.95
C GLN A 80 -17.56 70.90 47.22
N LYS A 81 -17.14 70.81 48.49
CA LYS A 81 -15.92 70.06 48.89
C LYS A 81 -16.06 68.56 48.60
N VAL A 82 -17.21 67.98 48.93
CA VAL A 82 -17.50 66.55 48.65
C VAL A 82 -17.53 66.29 47.15
N GLN A 83 -18.15 67.16 46.35
CA GLN A 83 -18.15 67.05 44.89
C GLN A 83 -16.75 67.16 44.30
N PHE A 84 -15.92 68.08 44.80
CA PHE A 84 -14.52 68.20 44.37
C PHE A 84 -13.73 66.93 44.72
N ALA A 85 -13.85 66.42 45.94
CA ALA A 85 -13.22 65.17 46.36
C ALA A 85 -13.70 63.97 45.53
N ALA A 86 -14.98 63.92 45.16
CA ALA A 86 -15.53 62.89 44.28
C ALA A 86 -14.96 62.97 42.85
N LYS A 87 -14.82 64.18 42.28
CA LYS A 87 -14.18 64.39 40.98
C LYS A 87 -12.73 63.94 40.97
N GLU A 88 -11.95 64.31 41.99
CA GLU A 88 -10.56 63.87 42.12
C GLU A 88 -10.44 62.35 42.30
N LYS A 89 -11.29 61.74 43.12
CA LYS A 89 -11.36 60.27 43.25
C LYS A 89 -11.65 59.59 41.91
N ASN A 90 -12.60 60.12 41.13
CA ASN A 90 -12.95 59.56 39.82
C ASN A 90 -11.78 59.67 38.83
N ARG A 91 -11.04 60.78 38.82
CA ARG A 91 -9.84 60.95 37.99
C ARG A 91 -8.77 59.91 38.33
N VAL A 92 -8.50 59.71 39.62
CA VAL A 92 -7.54 58.70 40.08
C VAL A 92 -7.98 57.29 39.66
N GLN A 93 -9.28 56.97 39.78
CA GLN A 93 -9.82 55.68 39.33
C GLN A 93 -9.72 55.50 37.81
N GLU A 94 -9.98 56.53 37.01
CA GLU A 94 -9.88 56.46 35.56
C GLU A 94 -8.43 56.25 35.10
N VAL A 95 -7.47 56.97 35.70
CA VAL A 95 -6.04 56.78 35.42
C VAL A 95 -5.60 55.36 35.79
N LEU A 96 -6.02 54.86 36.96
CA LEU A 96 -5.72 53.49 37.38
C LEU A 96 -6.31 52.46 36.42
N ALA A 97 -7.57 52.64 36.00
CA ALA A 97 -8.24 51.75 35.06
C ALA A 97 -7.55 51.74 33.68
N LYS A 98 -7.15 52.90 33.16
CA LYS A 98 -6.38 53.01 31.91
C LYS A 98 -5.02 52.33 32.02
N SER A 99 -4.31 52.53 33.14
CA SER A 99 -3.04 51.85 33.41
C SER A 99 -3.21 50.32 33.39
N MET A 100 -4.25 49.81 34.06
CA MET A 100 -4.56 48.37 34.04
C MET A 100 -4.89 47.86 32.63
N GLU A 101 -5.68 48.63 31.86
CA GLU A 101 -6.04 48.25 30.50
C GLU A 101 -4.82 48.19 29.57
N GLU A 102 -3.86 49.12 29.73
CA GLU A 102 -2.60 49.12 28.99
C GLU A 102 -1.71 47.93 29.38
N GLU A 103 -1.62 47.61 30.67
CA GLU A 103 -0.92 46.41 31.16
C GLU A 103 -1.52 45.12 30.57
N GLU A 104 -2.85 45.03 30.52
CA GLU A 104 -3.56 43.90 29.93
C GLU A 104 -3.37 43.82 28.41
N LYS A 105 -3.38 44.96 27.70
CA LYS A 105 -3.08 45.02 26.26
C LYS A 105 -1.65 44.55 25.99
N PHE A 106 -0.69 45.06 26.76
CA PHE A 106 0.71 44.66 26.65
C PHE A 106 0.89 43.16 26.93
N ALA A 107 0.30 42.65 28.01
CA ALA A 107 0.35 41.22 28.34
C ALA A 107 -0.25 40.35 27.22
N ARG A 108 -1.38 40.77 26.62
CA ARG A 108 -1.99 40.09 25.48
C ARG A 108 -1.09 40.09 24.25
N GLU A 109 -0.47 41.21 23.92
CA GLU A 109 0.43 41.33 22.77
C GLU A 109 1.69 40.48 22.93
N VAL A 110 2.32 40.50 24.11
CA VAL A 110 3.50 39.68 24.41
C VAL A 110 3.16 38.20 24.31
N LYS A 111 2.03 37.77 24.90
CA LYS A 111 1.56 36.39 24.80
C LYS A 111 1.28 35.98 23.36
N ALA A 112 0.65 36.85 22.56
CA ALA A 112 0.39 36.58 21.15
C ALA A 112 1.68 36.50 20.33
N LYS A 113 2.66 37.38 20.57
CA LYS A 113 3.98 37.33 19.92
C LYS A 113 4.73 36.04 20.24
N LEU A 114 4.75 35.64 21.52
CA LEU A 114 5.36 34.38 21.93
C LEU A 114 4.69 33.19 21.25
N ARG A 115 3.35 33.14 21.25
CA ARG A 115 2.60 32.06 20.59
C ARG A 115 2.91 31.98 19.10
N ARG A 116 2.92 33.10 18.38
CA ARG A 116 3.27 33.12 16.95
C ARG A 116 4.70 32.62 16.73
N SER A 117 5.65 33.06 17.54
CA SER A 117 7.05 32.61 17.44
C SER A 117 7.19 31.10 17.64
N LEU A 118 6.47 30.54 18.63
CA LEU A 118 6.45 29.09 18.88
C LEU A 118 5.78 28.31 17.75
N GLU A 119 4.69 28.80 17.17
CA GLU A 119 4.03 28.13 16.05
C GLU A 119 4.94 28.13 14.80
N VAL A 120 5.55 29.27 14.47
CA VAL A 120 6.47 29.39 13.33
C VAL A 120 7.69 28.47 13.50
N THR A 121 8.28 28.41 14.70
CA THR A 121 9.43 27.51 14.94
C THR A 121 9.04 26.04 14.84
N LYS A 122 7.85 25.67 15.33
CA LYS A 122 7.29 24.32 15.20
C LYS A 122 7.00 23.96 13.73
N GLU A 123 6.39 24.86 12.97
CA GLU A 123 6.12 24.68 11.54
C GLU A 123 7.42 24.52 10.76
N ASN A 124 8.42 25.38 11.00
CA ASN A 124 9.74 25.27 10.37
C ASN A 124 10.41 23.92 10.65
N ARG A 125 10.35 23.46 11.91
CA ARG A 125 10.87 22.14 12.29
C ARG A 125 10.11 21.01 11.59
N ASN A 126 8.79 21.09 11.53
CA ASN A 126 7.95 20.10 10.88
C ASN A 126 8.22 20.04 9.36
N MET A 127 8.37 21.19 8.70
CA MET A 127 8.72 21.25 7.28
C MET A 127 10.08 20.60 7.00
N GLN A 128 11.09 20.86 7.83
CA GLN A 128 12.40 20.20 7.69
C GLN A 128 12.30 18.68 7.84
N ILE A 129 11.55 18.20 8.82
CA ILE A 129 11.32 16.77 9.03
C ILE A 129 10.58 16.16 7.84
N GLN A 130 9.53 16.81 7.36
CA GLN A 130 8.76 16.33 6.20
C GLN A 130 9.63 16.26 4.93
N ALA A 131 10.43 17.30 4.66
CA ALA A 131 11.33 17.32 3.51
C ALA A 131 12.38 16.19 3.58
N LEU A 132 12.87 15.85 4.77
CA LEU A 132 13.78 14.71 4.96
C LEU A 132 13.06 13.37 4.74
N GLN A 133 11.84 13.21 5.27
CA GLN A 133 11.05 12.00 5.07
C GLN A 133 10.69 11.78 3.60
N GLU A 134 10.37 12.84 2.86
CA GLU A 134 10.09 12.78 1.44
C GLU A 134 11.33 12.31 0.65
N LYS A 135 12.50 12.92 0.90
CA LYS A 135 13.76 12.46 0.29
C LYS A 135 14.07 11.00 0.58
N LEU A 136 13.77 10.52 1.80
CA LEU A 136 13.94 9.11 2.16
C LEU A 136 12.96 8.21 1.40
N ARG A 137 11.70 8.62 1.24
CA ARG A 137 10.71 7.88 0.42
C ARG A 137 11.15 7.81 -1.05
N ASP A 138 11.64 8.91 -1.61
CA ASP A 138 12.17 8.95 -2.97
C ASP A 138 13.40 8.05 -3.16
N HIS A 139 14.24 7.95 -2.13
CA HIS A 139 15.38 7.04 -2.17
C HIS A 139 14.92 5.58 -2.14
N LEU A 140 13.97 5.24 -1.27
CA LEU A 140 13.43 3.88 -1.19
C LEU A 140 12.77 3.44 -2.50
N THR A 141 11.96 4.31 -3.11
CA THR A 141 11.33 4.02 -4.41
C THR A 141 12.37 3.79 -5.52
N LYS A 142 13.42 4.62 -5.59
CA LYS A 142 14.53 4.40 -6.54
C LYS A 142 15.27 3.09 -6.31
N VAL A 143 15.52 2.73 -5.04
CA VAL A 143 16.15 1.45 -4.69
C VAL A 143 15.27 0.28 -5.14
N GLU A 144 13.96 0.33 -4.89
CA GLU A 144 13.01 -0.68 -5.36
C GLU A 144 12.97 -0.78 -6.89
N GLU A 145 13.02 0.34 -7.60
CA GLU A 145 13.10 0.34 -9.06
C GLU A 145 14.38 -0.32 -9.57
N VAL A 146 15.53 -0.04 -8.94
CA VAL A 146 16.80 -0.69 -9.29
C VAL A 146 16.74 -2.19 -9.02
N TYR A 147 16.19 -2.61 -7.88
CA TYR A 147 15.98 -4.03 -7.57
C TYR A 147 15.10 -4.70 -8.62
N LYS A 148 13.95 -4.09 -8.95
CA LYS A 148 13.05 -4.62 -9.99
C LYS A 148 13.74 -4.72 -11.34
N LYS A 149 14.48 -3.68 -11.76
CA LYS A 149 15.27 -3.71 -13.01
C LYS A 149 16.32 -4.82 -13.00
N SER A 150 17.05 -4.99 -11.90
CA SER A 150 18.03 -6.07 -11.77
C SER A 150 17.38 -7.45 -11.79
N ASP A 151 16.21 -7.61 -11.17
CA ASP A 151 15.47 -8.87 -11.15
C ASP A 151 14.88 -9.19 -12.52
N THR A 152 14.41 -8.18 -13.27
CA THR A 152 13.99 -8.37 -14.66
C THR A 152 15.16 -8.68 -15.60
N MET A 153 16.35 -8.10 -15.36
CA MET A 153 17.54 -8.44 -16.13
C MET A 153 18.10 -9.82 -15.75
N ALA A 154 18.00 -10.23 -14.48
CA ALA A 154 18.36 -11.57 -14.05
C ALA A 154 17.39 -12.61 -14.60
N LYS A 155 16.10 -12.29 -14.61
CA LYS A 155 15.03 -13.03 -15.26
C LYS A 155 14.83 -12.56 -16.69
N ASP A 156 15.88 -12.12 -17.40
CA ASP A 156 15.76 -11.84 -18.83
C ASP A 156 15.38 -13.16 -19.48
N LEU A 157 14.07 -13.36 -19.64
CA LEU A 157 13.42 -14.48 -20.30
C LEU A 157 14.03 -14.69 -21.68
N GLN A 158 14.55 -13.61 -22.27
CA GLN A 158 15.30 -13.63 -23.51
C GLN A 158 16.56 -14.51 -23.46
N LEU A 159 17.30 -14.59 -22.34
CA LEU A 159 18.47 -15.46 -22.25
C LEU A 159 18.06 -16.91 -22.10
N GLU A 160 17.07 -17.22 -21.26
CA GLU A 160 16.53 -18.58 -21.13
C GLU A 160 15.93 -19.05 -22.45
N GLU A 161 15.10 -18.24 -23.10
CA GLU A 161 14.53 -18.53 -24.43
C GLU A 161 15.63 -18.72 -25.49
N LYS A 162 16.67 -17.86 -25.52
CA LYS A 162 17.79 -18.02 -26.46
C LYS A 162 18.58 -19.30 -26.21
N ILE A 163 18.77 -19.70 -24.96
CA ILE A 163 19.44 -20.97 -24.62
C ILE A 163 18.58 -22.14 -25.08
N THR A 164 17.29 -22.13 -24.74
CA THR A 164 16.34 -23.18 -25.14
C THR A 164 16.26 -23.32 -26.66
N GLN A 165 16.11 -22.22 -27.40
CA GLN A 165 16.10 -22.22 -28.87
C GLN A 165 17.41 -22.78 -29.46
N LYS A 166 18.57 -22.45 -28.88
CA LYS A 166 19.85 -23.00 -29.34
C LYS A 166 19.96 -24.50 -29.08
N LEU A 167 19.45 -24.98 -27.95
CA LEU A 167 19.42 -26.41 -27.62
C LEU A 167 18.49 -27.17 -28.57
N GLU A 168 17.26 -26.66 -28.77
CA GLU A 168 16.28 -27.25 -29.70
C GLU A 168 16.82 -27.31 -31.13
N ALA A 169 17.37 -26.21 -31.66
CA ALA A 169 17.96 -26.19 -32.99
C ALA A 169 19.14 -27.17 -33.12
N SER A 170 19.95 -27.33 -32.07
CA SER A 170 21.06 -28.30 -32.06
C SER A 170 20.54 -29.74 -32.07
N GLU A 171 19.51 -30.03 -31.28
CA GLU A 171 18.86 -31.35 -31.23
C GLU A 171 18.17 -31.71 -32.55
N GLU A 172 17.43 -30.78 -33.16
CA GLU A 172 16.82 -30.96 -34.48
C GLU A 172 17.87 -31.27 -35.54
N ASN A 173 18.98 -30.53 -35.55
CA ASN A 173 20.10 -30.77 -36.46
C ASN A 173 20.74 -32.15 -36.25
N ARG A 174 20.93 -32.56 -34.99
CA ARG A 174 21.43 -33.90 -34.65
C ARG A 174 20.47 -34.98 -35.12
N ASN A 175 19.18 -34.83 -34.86
CA ASN A 175 18.13 -35.77 -35.24
C ASN A 175 18.02 -35.88 -36.75
N ALA A 176 18.07 -34.77 -37.49
CA ALA A 176 18.07 -34.76 -38.95
C ALA A 176 19.26 -35.53 -39.53
N LYS A 177 20.47 -35.34 -38.98
CA LYS A 177 21.67 -36.09 -39.39
C LYS A 177 21.52 -37.59 -39.15
N ILE A 178 21.01 -37.99 -37.98
CA ILE A 178 20.77 -39.39 -37.64
C ILE A 178 19.72 -39.99 -38.59
N GLN A 179 18.60 -39.31 -38.83
CA GLN A 179 17.56 -39.78 -39.75
C GLN A 179 18.07 -39.94 -41.18
N ALA A 180 18.92 -39.03 -41.65
CA ALA A 180 19.55 -39.13 -42.97
C ALA A 180 20.50 -40.35 -43.07
N GLN A 181 21.22 -40.68 -41.99
CA GLN A 181 22.03 -41.90 -41.93
C GLN A 181 21.17 -43.17 -41.91
N LEU A 182 20.12 -43.20 -41.07
CA LEU A 182 19.19 -44.34 -41.00
C LEU A 182 18.48 -44.59 -42.33
N THR A 183 18.09 -43.53 -43.04
CA THR A 183 17.46 -43.64 -44.36
C THR A 183 18.43 -44.24 -45.38
N ARG A 184 19.70 -43.82 -45.37
CA ARG A 184 20.75 -44.42 -46.23
C ARG A 184 20.96 -45.90 -45.92
N LEU A 185 21.01 -46.28 -44.64
CA LEU A 185 21.15 -47.68 -44.23
C LEU A 185 19.94 -48.53 -44.66
N ARG A 186 18.71 -48.01 -44.49
CA ARG A 186 17.49 -48.68 -44.97
C ARG A 186 17.50 -48.88 -46.49
N ASN A 187 17.92 -47.88 -47.24
CA ASN A 187 18.02 -47.99 -48.70
C ASN A 187 19.07 -49.02 -49.12
N HIS A 188 20.21 -49.07 -48.42
CA HIS A 188 21.23 -50.08 -48.69
C HIS A 188 20.73 -51.50 -48.37
N ALA A 189 20.04 -51.68 -47.24
CA ALA A 189 19.44 -52.96 -46.89
C ALA A 189 18.42 -53.44 -47.94
N LYS A 190 17.56 -52.53 -48.44
CA LYS A 190 16.63 -52.83 -49.54
C LYS A 190 17.37 -53.25 -50.81
N HIS A 191 18.44 -52.53 -51.16
CA HIS A 191 19.21 -52.86 -52.35
C HIS A 191 19.86 -54.25 -52.25
N ILE A 192 20.40 -54.62 -51.07
CA ILE A 192 20.92 -55.96 -50.83
C ILE A 192 19.82 -57.00 -51.04
N GLU A 193 18.62 -56.77 -50.49
CA GLU A 193 17.47 -57.67 -50.66
C GLU A 193 17.10 -57.85 -52.14
N ASP A 194 17.05 -56.75 -52.90
CA ASP A 194 16.76 -56.77 -54.34
C ASP A 194 17.83 -57.56 -55.12
N VAL A 195 19.11 -57.40 -54.79
CA VAL A 195 20.23 -58.14 -55.40
C VAL A 195 20.15 -59.64 -55.08
N CYS A 196 19.86 -60.00 -53.82
CA CYS A 196 19.66 -61.40 -53.43
C CYS A 196 18.48 -62.04 -54.20
N LYS A 197 17.34 -61.36 -54.24
CA LYS A 197 16.15 -61.81 -55.01
C LYS A 197 16.46 -61.96 -56.50
N ALA A 198 17.18 -61.01 -57.09
CA ALA A 198 17.60 -61.10 -58.49
C ALA A 198 18.49 -62.32 -58.73
N SER A 199 19.46 -62.59 -57.83
CA SER A 199 20.33 -63.76 -57.91
C SER A 199 19.56 -65.07 -57.79
N GLU A 200 18.62 -65.18 -56.84
CA GLU A 200 17.76 -66.37 -56.68
C GLU A 200 16.91 -66.63 -57.93
N ASN A 201 16.34 -65.58 -58.50
CA ASN A 201 15.53 -65.69 -59.73
C ASN A 201 16.37 -66.13 -60.94
N LEU A 202 17.61 -65.63 -61.07
CA LEU A 202 18.52 -66.09 -62.12
C LEU A 202 18.85 -67.59 -61.95
N GLY A 203 19.06 -68.06 -60.72
CA GLY A 203 19.24 -69.47 -60.40
C GLY A 203 18.06 -70.32 -60.89
N LYS A 204 16.84 -69.97 -60.47
CA LYS A 204 15.60 -70.67 -60.88
C LYS A 204 15.42 -70.71 -62.40
N ILE A 205 15.61 -69.57 -63.09
CA ILE A 205 15.50 -69.51 -64.56
C ILE A 205 16.56 -70.41 -65.23
N SER A 206 17.77 -70.49 -64.67
CA SER A 206 18.83 -71.35 -65.22
C SER A 206 18.52 -72.83 -65.00
N GLU A 207 18.00 -73.20 -63.83
CA GLU A 207 17.55 -74.56 -63.49
C GLU A 207 16.40 -74.99 -64.39
N GLU A 208 15.35 -74.16 -64.52
CA GLU A 208 14.22 -74.40 -65.41
C GLU A 208 14.67 -74.62 -66.87
N LYS A 209 15.64 -73.83 -67.36
CA LYS A 209 16.20 -74.00 -68.71
C LYS A 209 16.95 -75.32 -68.87
N ILE A 210 17.66 -75.81 -67.85
CA ILE A 210 18.36 -77.10 -67.88
C ILE A 210 17.34 -78.24 -67.88
N ILE A 211 16.34 -78.18 -67.01
CA ILE A 211 15.25 -79.18 -66.94
C ILE A 211 14.53 -79.25 -68.29
N LEU A 212 14.13 -78.11 -68.86
CA LEU A 212 13.45 -78.06 -70.16
C LEU A 212 14.29 -78.70 -71.28
N LYS A 213 15.62 -78.46 -71.30
CA LYS A 213 16.52 -79.10 -72.26
C LYS A 213 16.59 -80.62 -72.06
N MET A 214 16.62 -81.09 -70.82
CA MET A 214 16.61 -82.53 -70.50
C MET A 214 15.29 -83.18 -70.90
N GLU A 215 14.16 -82.57 -70.57
CA GLU A 215 12.82 -83.05 -70.95
C GLU A 215 12.65 -83.12 -72.47
N ASN A 216 13.09 -82.10 -73.21
CA ASN A 216 13.04 -82.10 -74.66
C ASN A 216 13.94 -83.19 -75.27
N ALA A 217 15.14 -83.42 -74.71
CA ALA A 217 16.01 -84.50 -75.15
C ALA A 217 15.39 -85.89 -74.90
N LEU A 218 14.73 -86.08 -73.75
CA LEU A 218 14.00 -87.31 -73.44
C LEU A 218 12.81 -87.52 -74.39
N LYS A 219 11.98 -86.49 -74.60
CA LYS A 219 10.85 -86.53 -75.55
C LYS A 219 11.31 -86.89 -76.96
N ASN A 220 12.35 -86.24 -77.48
CA ASN A 220 12.91 -86.53 -78.81
C ASN A 220 13.41 -87.99 -78.92
N ARG A 221 14.03 -88.50 -77.85
CA ARG A 221 14.51 -89.90 -77.80
C ARG A 221 13.35 -90.88 -77.78
N GLU A 222 12.31 -90.62 -77.00
CA GLU A 222 11.08 -91.42 -76.97
C GLU A 222 10.36 -91.42 -78.31
N GLU A 223 10.27 -90.27 -78.97
CA GLU A 223 9.70 -90.15 -80.31
C GLU A 223 10.48 -90.97 -81.34
N TYR A 224 11.82 -90.95 -81.27
CA TYR A 224 12.67 -91.78 -82.13
C TYR A 224 12.41 -93.29 -81.90
N TYR A 225 12.34 -93.74 -80.64
CA TYR A 225 12.04 -95.14 -80.34
C TYR A 225 10.61 -95.53 -80.72
N ARG A 226 9.63 -94.65 -80.53
CA ARG A 226 8.25 -94.87 -80.98
C ARG A 226 8.18 -95.04 -82.49
N ALA A 227 8.82 -94.14 -83.25
CA ALA A 227 8.90 -94.24 -84.70
C ALA A 227 9.59 -95.54 -85.15
N LEU A 228 10.61 -96.00 -84.43
CA LEU A 228 11.27 -97.29 -84.71
C LEU A 228 10.36 -98.49 -84.41
N GLN A 229 9.66 -98.48 -83.27
CA GLN A 229 8.71 -99.52 -82.90
C GLN A 229 7.53 -99.59 -83.87
N ASP A 230 7.03 -98.46 -84.33
CA ASP A 230 5.93 -98.40 -85.31
C ASP A 230 6.36 -98.98 -86.65
N ARG A 231 7.58 -98.67 -87.13
CA ARG A 231 8.17 -99.33 -88.31
C ARG A 231 8.28 -100.84 -88.14
N LEU A 232 8.73 -101.32 -86.98
CA LEU A 232 8.81 -102.76 -86.70
C LEU A 232 7.42 -103.43 -86.72
N LYS A 233 6.42 -102.84 -86.08
CA LYS A 233 5.03 -103.33 -86.11
C LYS A 233 4.44 -103.33 -87.52
N GLU A 234 4.76 -102.34 -88.34
CA GLU A 234 4.34 -102.29 -89.74
C GLU A 234 4.96 -103.43 -90.56
N HIS A 235 6.25 -103.72 -90.34
CA HIS A 235 6.91 -104.89 -90.93
C HIS A 235 6.25 -106.21 -90.48
N GLU A 236 5.91 -106.36 -89.19
CA GLU A 236 5.19 -107.54 -88.67
C GLU A 236 3.81 -107.70 -89.32
N LYS A 237 3.01 -106.64 -89.40
CA LYS A 237 1.71 -106.63 -90.08
C LYS A 237 1.83 -107.05 -91.54
N LYS A 238 2.84 -106.56 -92.25
CA LYS A 238 3.11 -106.92 -93.65
C LYS A 238 3.47 -108.40 -93.79
N ILE A 239 4.26 -108.96 -92.87
CA ILE A 239 4.58 -110.39 -92.85
C ILE A 239 3.31 -111.22 -92.61
N GLU A 240 2.44 -110.83 -91.68
CA GLU A 240 1.17 -111.50 -91.41
C GLU A 240 0.20 -111.43 -92.58
N GLU A 241 0.12 -110.28 -93.26
CA GLU A 241 -0.68 -110.11 -94.46
C GLU A 241 -0.16 -111.02 -95.59
N VAL A 242 1.16 -111.09 -95.80
CA VAL A 242 1.77 -112.03 -96.75
C VAL A 242 1.45 -113.49 -96.37
N ARG A 243 1.46 -113.86 -95.08
CA ARG A 243 1.04 -115.19 -94.61
C ARG A 243 -0.45 -115.45 -94.84
N ARG A 244 -1.34 -114.49 -94.56
CA ARG A 244 -2.79 -114.58 -94.84
C ARG A 244 -3.06 -114.73 -96.34
N ASN A 245 -2.36 -113.95 -97.18
CA ASN A 245 -2.44 -114.07 -98.63
C ASN A 245 -1.95 -115.45 -99.08
N LYS A 246 -0.89 -116.00 -98.47
CA LYS A 246 -0.44 -117.36 -98.75
C LYS A 246 -1.45 -118.43 -98.35
N MET A 247 -2.10 -118.29 -97.19
CA MET A 247 -3.12 -119.23 -96.71
C MET A 247 -4.40 -119.18 -97.54
N SER A 248 -4.87 -117.98 -97.95
CA SER A 248 -6.03 -117.84 -98.84
C SER A 248 -5.78 -118.42 -100.23
N ILE A 249 -4.54 -118.34 -100.75
CA ILE A 249 -4.14 -119.06 -101.97
C ILE A 249 -4.18 -120.58 -101.76
N SER A 250 -3.88 -121.10 -100.57
CA SER A 250 -3.89 -122.56 -100.30
C SER A 250 -5.26 -123.12 -99.87
N THR A 251 -6.16 -122.30 -99.33
CA THR A 251 -7.53 -122.70 -98.97
C THR A 251 -8.56 -122.39 -100.07
N GLY A 252 -8.23 -121.48 -101.00
CA GLY A 252 -8.93 -121.31 -102.27
C GLY A 252 -8.65 -122.42 -103.30
N SER A 253 -7.78 -123.38 -102.97
CA SER A 253 -7.50 -124.58 -103.77
C SER A 253 -8.10 -125.85 -103.16
N VAL A 254 -9.28 -125.72 -102.51
CA VAL A 254 -10.21 -126.84 -102.30
C VAL A 254 -11.56 -126.44 -102.90
N GLN A 255 -11.64 -126.53 -104.22
CA GLN A 255 -12.79 -126.90 -105.04
C GLN A 255 -12.27 -127.25 -106.43
#